data_AF-A0A419AYU8-F1
#
_entry.id   AF-A0A419AYU8-F1
#
_cell.length_a   1.000
_cell.length_b   1.000
_cell.length_c   1.000
_cell.angle_alpha   90.00
_cell.angle_beta   90.00
_cell.angle_gamma   90.00
#
_symmetry.space_group_name_H-M   'P 1'
#
loop_
_entity.id
_entity.type
_entity.pdbx_description
1 polymer ?
#
loop_
_entity_poly.entity_id
_entity_poly.type
_entity_poly.pdbx_seq_one_letter_code
_entity_poly.pdbx_strand_id
1 'polypeptide(L)'
;MPSFIFPPISSHVTASNRDHQPQPQDCPLWAEVKEWLSHSSSRSHAEALLRGFNQPTAGALPRERFLDFIQLKTLISLGYQHNFTTECMVSTGETLCTITRSNGAPTSVTLALSEDDRQAAQGLIVLHEWVCNSPHYEATYRQIAAEQIQACWRNNGTELHLPSLRLTNLPSTLPHKLTVLGVDNNYLTTLPTPLPQKLKVLDVSHNRLTTLPNILPLELTELSVSHNHLTTLPNTWPRSLQTLDIAHNQFVSLPDSLPHKLKELNVSGNRLTSLPNTLPQSLKELATNSNNLTSLSDSLPRSLEELTASSNYLTSLPKALPKNLKTLNVIRNNLVNLPDSLPKSLKTLNASRNYLTTLPNS
;
A
#
# COMPACT_ATOMS: atom_id res chain seq x y z
N MET A 1 -27.59 -16.67 -1.03
CA MET A 1 -27.02 -16.42 0.31
C MET A 1 -26.30 -17.67 0.76
N PRO A 2 -25.02 -17.60 1.17
CA PRO A 2 -24.43 -18.60 2.04
C PRO A 2 -24.34 -18.04 3.46
N SER A 3 -24.96 -18.78 4.38
CA SER A 3 -24.84 -18.67 5.84
C SER A 3 -23.50 -19.23 6.31
N PHE A 4 -22.75 -18.48 7.11
CA PHE A 4 -21.54 -18.99 7.75
C PHE A 4 -21.75 -19.11 9.27
N ILE A 5 -21.61 -20.34 9.74
CA ILE A 5 -21.60 -20.77 11.14
C ILE A 5 -20.14 -20.73 11.61
N PHE A 6 -19.86 -20.06 12.71
CA PHE A 6 -18.57 -20.19 13.42
C PHE A 6 -18.68 -21.27 14.52
N PRO A 7 -17.65 -22.08 14.76
CA PRO A 7 -17.63 -23.04 15.86
C PRO A 7 -17.37 -22.32 17.21
N PRO A 8 -17.86 -22.86 18.34
CA PRO A 8 -17.56 -22.29 19.65
C PRO A 8 -16.12 -22.62 20.06
N ILE A 9 -15.42 -21.62 20.60
CA ILE A 9 -14.15 -21.82 21.31
C ILE A 9 -14.49 -22.45 22.67
N SER A 10 -14.02 -23.67 22.89
CA SER A 10 -14.17 -24.40 24.16
C SER A 10 -13.44 -23.68 25.29
N SER A 11 -14.19 -23.35 26.35
CA SER A 11 -13.67 -22.82 27.62
C SER A 11 -13.54 -23.95 28.64
N HIS A 12 -12.31 -24.21 29.10
CA HIS A 12 -12.08 -24.84 30.40
C HIS A 12 -11.36 -23.85 31.31
N VAL A 13 -12.13 -23.10 32.11
CA VAL A 13 -11.65 -22.58 33.40
C VAL A 13 -12.78 -22.71 34.41
N THR A 14 -12.45 -23.37 35.51
CA THR A 14 -13.28 -23.72 36.65
C THR A 14 -13.86 -22.51 37.38
N ALA A 15 -15.09 -22.68 37.88
CA ALA A 15 -15.87 -21.70 38.62
C ALA A 15 -15.21 -21.25 39.95
N SER A 16 -15.26 -19.95 40.23
CA SER A 16 -15.57 -19.45 41.57
C SER A 16 -16.14 -18.02 41.55
N ASN A 17 -17.27 -17.86 42.24
CA ASN A 17 -17.97 -16.65 42.72
C ASN A 17 -17.41 -15.27 42.33
N ARG A 18 -18.17 -14.50 41.53
CA ARG A 18 -18.42 -13.04 41.72
C ARG A 18 -19.78 -12.62 41.15
N ASP A 19 -20.48 -11.82 41.95
CA ASP A 19 -21.67 -10.97 41.73
C ASP A 19 -22.37 -11.00 40.36
N HIS A 20 -23.69 -11.19 40.41
CA HIS A 20 -24.63 -11.02 39.30
C HIS A 20 -24.64 -9.57 38.80
N GLN A 21 -23.73 -9.23 37.90
CA GLN A 21 -23.97 -8.17 36.91
C GLN A 21 -24.92 -8.73 35.83
N PRO A 22 -25.96 -7.98 35.41
CA PRO A 22 -26.92 -8.46 34.44
C PRO A 22 -26.24 -8.78 33.11
N GLN A 23 -26.61 -9.91 32.51
CA GLN A 23 -26.16 -10.31 31.19
C GLN A 23 -26.59 -9.23 30.17
N PRO A 24 -25.72 -8.86 29.20
CA PRO A 24 -25.95 -7.74 28.28
C PRO A 24 -27.19 -7.85 27.37
N GLN A 25 -27.85 -9.00 27.30
CA GLN A 25 -29.16 -9.13 26.64
C GLN A 25 -30.27 -8.32 27.34
N ASP A 26 -30.08 -7.96 28.62
CA ASP A 26 -31.02 -7.16 29.42
C ASP A 26 -30.65 -5.66 29.50
N CYS A 27 -29.68 -5.19 28.69
CA CYS A 27 -29.33 -3.78 28.68
C CYS A 27 -30.40 -2.96 27.91
N PRO A 28 -31.09 -2.00 28.54
CA PRO A 28 -32.16 -1.24 27.89
C PRO A 28 -31.67 -0.40 26.71
N LEU A 29 -30.38 -0.10 26.63
CA LEU A 29 -29.77 0.57 25.48
C LEU A 29 -29.68 -0.35 24.25
N TRP A 30 -29.38 -1.65 24.44
CA TRP A 30 -29.28 -2.60 23.33
C TRP A 30 -30.64 -2.82 22.64
N ALA A 31 -31.71 -2.87 23.42
CA ALA A 31 -33.07 -3.00 22.90
C ALA A 31 -33.42 -1.92 21.86
N GLU A 32 -32.97 -0.68 22.07
CA GLU A 32 -33.17 0.41 21.11
C GLU A 32 -32.18 0.37 19.95
N VAL A 33 -30.88 0.21 20.24
CA VAL A 33 -29.81 0.19 19.21
C VAL A 33 -30.06 -0.91 18.17
N LYS A 34 -30.58 -2.06 18.59
CA LYS A 34 -30.94 -3.18 17.71
C LYS A 34 -31.96 -2.80 16.62
N GLU A 35 -32.89 -1.90 16.93
CA GLU A 35 -33.93 -1.44 15.99
C GLU A 35 -33.41 -0.38 15.02
N TRP A 36 -32.29 0.27 15.34
CA TRP A 36 -31.66 1.27 14.47
C TRP A 36 -30.75 0.67 13.39
N LEU A 37 -30.41 -0.62 13.49
CA LEU A 37 -29.49 -1.29 12.57
C LEU A 37 -30.01 -1.35 11.14
N SER A 38 -29.13 -1.13 10.17
CA SER A 38 -29.47 -1.19 8.74
C SER A 38 -29.85 -2.62 8.30
N HIS A 39 -29.21 -3.63 8.89
CA HIS A 39 -29.44 -5.04 8.58
C HIS A 39 -29.46 -5.90 9.84
N SER A 40 -30.42 -6.83 9.90
CA SER A 40 -30.56 -7.77 11.02
C SER A 40 -29.39 -8.76 11.14
N SER A 41 -28.64 -8.98 10.05
CA SER A 41 -27.43 -9.81 10.02
C SER A 41 -26.28 -9.24 10.85
N SER A 42 -26.26 -7.92 11.09
CA SER A 42 -25.19 -7.24 11.83
C SER A 42 -25.41 -7.22 13.35
N ARG A 43 -26.50 -7.82 13.84
CA ARG A 43 -26.90 -7.75 15.26
C ARG A 43 -25.84 -8.27 16.23
N SER A 44 -25.28 -9.45 15.99
CA SER A 44 -24.26 -10.03 16.88
C SER A 44 -22.99 -9.17 16.92
N HIS A 45 -22.56 -8.65 15.78
CA HIS A 45 -21.41 -7.77 15.68
C HIS A 45 -21.66 -6.42 16.37
N ALA A 46 -22.82 -5.79 16.13
CA ALA A 46 -23.22 -4.55 16.77
C ALA A 46 -23.33 -4.68 18.29
N GLU A 47 -23.83 -5.81 18.80
CA GLU A 47 -23.88 -6.09 20.23
C GLU A 47 -22.48 -6.14 20.85
N ALA A 48 -21.54 -6.82 20.18
CA ALA A 48 -20.16 -6.91 20.64
C ALA A 48 -19.49 -5.52 20.69
N LEU A 49 -19.72 -4.67 19.67
CA LEU A 49 -19.20 -3.30 19.63
C LEU A 49 -19.80 -2.42 20.74
N LEU A 50 -21.12 -2.50 20.95
CA LEU A 50 -21.79 -1.77 22.02
C LEU A 50 -21.27 -2.18 23.40
N ARG A 51 -20.98 -3.48 23.58
CA ARG A 51 -20.38 -4.02 24.80
C ARG A 51 -18.96 -3.51 24.99
N GLY A 52 -18.11 -3.57 23.96
CA GLY A 52 -16.75 -3.05 24.01
C GLY A 52 -16.69 -1.56 24.36
N PHE A 53 -17.63 -0.79 23.83
CA PHE A 53 -17.78 0.62 24.16
C PHE A 53 -18.21 0.85 25.62
N ASN A 54 -19.28 0.21 26.10
CA ASN A 54 -19.87 0.51 27.42
C ASN A 54 -19.23 -0.23 28.60
N GLN A 55 -18.81 -1.48 28.39
CA GLN A 55 -18.29 -2.39 29.41
C GLN A 55 -16.96 -2.98 28.92
N PRO A 56 -15.89 -2.16 28.85
CA PRO A 56 -14.60 -2.63 28.40
C PRO A 56 -14.04 -3.73 29.32
N THR A 57 -13.30 -4.67 28.74
CA THR A 57 -12.45 -5.59 29.51
C THR A 57 -11.39 -4.81 30.28
N ALA A 58 -10.92 -5.36 31.40
CA ALA A 58 -9.87 -4.73 32.20
C ALA A 58 -8.62 -4.48 31.34
N GLY A 59 -8.19 -3.22 31.23
CA GLY A 59 -7.04 -2.80 30.43
C GLY A 59 -7.35 -2.33 29.00
N ALA A 60 -8.61 -2.28 28.57
CA ALA A 60 -8.96 -1.76 27.25
C ALA A 60 -8.55 -0.29 27.10
N LEU A 61 -7.90 0.03 25.98
CA LEU A 61 -7.41 1.37 25.72
C LEU A 61 -8.59 2.30 25.35
N PRO A 62 -8.54 3.60 25.72
CA PRO A 62 -9.57 4.57 25.32
C PRO A 62 -9.84 4.57 23.81
N ARG A 63 -8.78 4.38 23.01
CA ARG A 63 -8.83 4.20 21.57
C ARG A 63 -9.72 3.04 21.13
N GLU A 64 -9.58 1.85 21.71
CA GLU A 64 -10.32 0.66 21.28
C GLU A 64 -11.82 0.87 21.47
N ARG A 65 -12.20 1.43 22.62
CA ARG A 65 -13.59 1.79 22.93
C ARG A 65 -14.14 2.82 21.93
N PHE A 66 -13.31 3.79 21.54
CA PHE A 66 -13.69 4.80 20.56
C PHE A 66 -13.88 4.20 19.17
N LEU A 67 -12.99 3.31 18.73
CA LEU A 67 -13.13 2.63 17.43
C LEU A 67 -14.38 1.73 17.42
N ASP A 68 -14.72 1.09 18.53
CA ASP A 68 -15.96 0.30 18.63
C ASP A 68 -17.22 1.18 18.58
N PHE A 69 -17.19 2.38 19.19
CA PHE A 69 -18.27 3.37 19.07
C PHE A 69 -18.47 3.82 17.62
N ILE A 70 -17.38 4.14 16.91
CA ILE A 70 -17.44 4.59 15.52
C ILE A 70 -17.90 3.45 14.60
N GLN A 71 -17.39 2.24 14.80
CA GLN A 71 -17.83 1.06 14.03
C GLN A 71 -19.30 0.71 14.31
N LEU A 72 -19.78 0.90 15.53
CA LEU A 72 -21.20 0.72 15.82
C LEU A 72 -22.03 1.73 15.04
N LYS A 73 -21.66 3.02 15.10
CA LYS A 73 -22.32 4.10 14.38
C LYS A 73 -22.44 3.83 12.87
N THR A 74 -21.43 3.22 12.25
CA THR A 74 -21.46 2.92 10.81
C THR A 74 -22.47 1.83 10.44
N LEU A 75 -22.79 0.91 11.34
CA LEU A 75 -23.83 -0.13 11.14
C LEU A 75 -25.27 0.43 11.29
N ILE A 76 -25.41 1.61 11.92
CA ILE A 76 -26.68 2.25 12.18
C ILE A 76 -27.23 2.91 10.91
N SER A 77 -28.54 2.75 10.69
CA SER A 77 -29.26 3.37 9.58
C SER A 77 -29.09 4.90 9.62
N LEU A 78 -28.95 5.54 8.46
CA LEU A 78 -28.73 6.99 8.35
C LEU A 78 -29.69 7.84 9.19
N GLY A 79 -30.96 7.43 9.26
CA GLY A 79 -31.99 8.10 10.06
C GLY A 79 -31.71 8.17 11.57
N TYR A 80 -30.84 7.31 12.10
CA TYR A 80 -30.51 7.24 13.54
C TYR A 80 -29.06 7.59 13.85
N GLN A 81 -28.21 7.87 12.85
CA GLN A 81 -26.79 8.20 13.09
C GLN A 81 -26.59 9.49 13.91
N HIS A 82 -27.60 10.38 13.92
CA HIS A 82 -27.62 11.60 14.74
C HIS A 82 -27.67 11.30 16.25
N ASN A 83 -28.11 10.10 16.65
CA ASN A 83 -28.09 9.67 18.05
C ASN A 83 -26.67 9.44 18.57
N PHE A 84 -25.67 9.34 17.69
CA PHE A 84 -24.27 9.12 18.03
C PHE A 84 -23.48 10.40 17.84
N THR A 85 -23.17 11.08 18.95
CA THR A 85 -22.43 12.35 18.94
C THR A 85 -21.06 12.21 19.60
N THR A 86 -20.11 13.00 19.12
CA THR A 86 -18.76 13.13 19.69
C THR A 86 -18.45 14.60 19.89
N GLU A 87 -18.14 15.00 21.12
CA GLU A 87 -17.81 16.38 21.47
C GLU A 87 -16.42 16.43 22.11
N CYS A 88 -15.54 17.29 21.62
CA CYS A 88 -14.24 17.50 22.22
C CYS A 88 -14.35 18.60 23.29
N MET A 89 -14.10 18.25 24.55
CA MET A 89 -14.19 19.19 25.66
C MET A 89 -12.97 20.10 25.68
N VAL A 90 -13.17 21.40 25.49
CA VAL A 90 -12.09 22.41 25.40
C VAL A 90 -11.30 22.51 26.72
N SER A 91 -11.95 22.25 27.86
CA SER A 91 -11.35 22.35 29.19
C SER A 91 -10.40 21.21 29.54
N THR A 92 -10.68 19.98 29.07
CA THR A 92 -9.91 18.77 29.43
C THR A 92 -9.16 18.15 28.25
N GLY A 93 -9.53 18.49 27.02
CA GLY A 93 -9.03 17.86 25.79
C GLY A 93 -9.60 16.46 25.52
N GLU A 94 -10.47 15.95 26.41
CA GLU A 94 -11.11 14.64 26.27
C GLU A 94 -12.26 14.68 25.28
N THR A 95 -12.57 13.53 24.69
CA THR A 95 -13.68 13.36 23.75
C THR A 95 -14.84 12.67 24.46
N LEU A 96 -15.98 13.36 24.57
CA LEU A 96 -17.23 12.82 25.07
C LEU A 96 -17.96 12.11 23.93
N CYS A 97 -18.18 10.81 24.06
CA CYS A 97 -18.95 10.00 23.12
C CYS A 97 -20.31 9.70 23.72
N THR A 98 -21.39 10.07 23.03
CA THR A 98 -22.76 9.95 23.55
C THR A 98 -23.63 9.17 22.59
N ILE A 99 -24.42 8.24 23.14
CA ILE A 99 -25.54 7.59 22.47
C ILE A 99 -26.82 8.10 23.13
N THR A 100 -27.59 8.90 22.40
CA THR A 100 -28.86 9.45 22.88
C THR A 100 -29.99 8.48 22.57
N ARG A 101 -30.71 8.06 23.61
CA ARG A 101 -31.86 7.17 23.49
C ARG A 101 -33.09 7.91 22.98
N SER A 102 -34.09 7.17 22.51
CA SER A 102 -35.34 7.71 21.95
C SER A 102 -36.15 8.52 22.97
N ASN A 103 -35.96 8.27 24.26
CA ASN A 103 -36.55 9.03 25.38
C ASN A 103 -35.72 10.27 25.78
N GLY A 104 -34.66 10.60 25.04
CA GLY A 104 -33.76 11.72 25.32
C GLY A 104 -32.69 11.44 26.39
N ALA A 105 -32.66 10.26 27.01
CA ALA A 105 -31.65 9.94 28.02
C ALA A 105 -30.28 9.62 27.37
N PRO A 106 -29.21 10.36 27.69
CA PRO A 106 -27.89 10.12 27.11
C PRO A 106 -27.15 9.00 27.83
N THR A 107 -26.50 8.12 27.07
CA THR A 107 -25.44 7.24 27.58
C THR A 107 -24.11 7.78 27.08
N SER A 108 -23.34 8.41 27.98
CA SER A 108 -22.09 9.09 27.63
C SER A 108 -20.88 8.43 28.25
N VAL A 109 -19.79 8.38 27.50
CA VAL A 109 -18.47 7.91 27.95
C VAL A 109 -17.44 8.96 27.54
N THR A 110 -16.67 9.45 28.52
CA THR A 110 -15.54 10.34 28.29
C THR A 110 -14.28 9.52 28.02
N LEU A 111 -13.57 9.84 26.94
CA LEU A 111 -12.35 9.16 26.50
C LEU A 111 -11.22 10.16 26.28
N ALA A 112 -10.05 9.92 26.88
CA ALA A 112 -8.83 10.64 26.56
C ALA A 112 -8.24 10.08 25.26
N LEU A 113 -8.36 10.84 24.17
CA LEU A 113 -7.95 10.43 22.83
C LEU A 113 -6.81 11.31 22.32
N SER A 114 -5.83 10.69 21.68
CA SER A 114 -4.79 11.40 20.92
C SER A 114 -5.32 11.87 19.57
N GLU A 115 -4.58 12.76 18.92
CA GLU A 115 -4.93 13.19 17.55
C GLU A 115 -4.89 12.02 16.55
N ASP A 116 -3.97 11.08 16.75
CA ASP A 116 -3.87 9.85 15.95
C ASP A 116 -5.16 9.00 16.06
N ASP A 117 -5.82 9.01 17.21
CA ASP A 117 -7.06 8.26 17.44
C ASP A 117 -8.25 8.87 16.70
N ARG A 118 -8.31 10.22 16.66
CA ARG A 118 -9.32 10.95 15.89
C ARG A 118 -9.16 10.72 14.38
N GLN A 119 -7.92 10.74 13.89
CA GLN A 119 -7.63 10.42 12.48
C GLN A 119 -7.97 8.97 12.13
N ALA A 120 -7.67 8.01 13.02
CA ALA A 120 -8.06 6.62 12.83
C ALA A 120 -9.59 6.45 12.76
N ALA A 121 -10.35 7.17 13.58
CA ALA A 121 -11.82 7.17 13.51
C ALA A 121 -12.35 7.74 12.19
N GLN A 122 -11.81 8.87 11.73
CA GLN A 122 -12.18 9.40 10.41
C GLN A 122 -11.86 8.39 9.31
N GLY A 123 -10.71 7.72 9.41
CA GLY A 123 -10.32 6.64 8.51
C GLY A 123 -11.32 5.47 8.49
N LEU A 124 -11.82 5.04 9.64
CA LEU A 124 -12.82 3.98 9.74
C LEU A 124 -14.16 4.35 9.10
N ILE A 125 -14.59 5.61 9.21
CA ILE A 125 -15.81 6.09 8.56
C ILE A 125 -15.66 5.99 7.04
N VAL A 126 -14.55 6.50 6.50
CA VAL A 126 -14.24 6.41 5.06
C VAL A 126 -14.11 4.97 4.60
N LEU A 127 -13.50 4.11 5.42
CA LEU A 127 -13.36 2.69 5.12
C LEU A 127 -14.73 2.01 5.02
N HIS A 128 -15.64 2.30 5.95
CA HIS A 128 -16.99 1.76 5.89
C HIS A 128 -17.73 2.24 4.63
N GLU A 129 -17.66 3.53 4.30
CA GLU A 129 -18.23 4.07 3.07
C GLU A 129 -17.66 3.38 1.83
N TRP A 130 -16.34 3.14 1.81
CA TRP A 130 -15.65 2.42 0.72
C TRP A 130 -16.14 0.98 0.54
N VAL A 131 -16.45 0.28 1.64
CA VAL A 131 -17.04 -1.06 1.62
C VAL A 131 -18.52 -1.01 1.21
N CYS A 132 -19.30 -0.04 1.67
CA CYS A 132 -20.71 0.10 1.26
C CYS A 132 -20.85 0.42 -0.23
N ASN A 133 -19.94 1.22 -0.78
CA ASN A 133 -19.89 1.59 -2.19
C ASN A 133 -19.16 0.55 -3.06
N SER A 134 -19.05 -0.71 -2.59
CA SER A 134 -18.41 -1.79 -3.34
C SER A 134 -19.25 -2.24 -4.53
N PRO A 135 -18.66 -2.35 -5.74
CA PRO A 135 -19.27 -3.11 -6.82
C PRO A 135 -19.54 -4.57 -6.39
N HIS A 136 -20.64 -5.17 -6.85
CA HIS A 136 -21.02 -6.53 -6.44
C HIS A 136 -19.92 -7.59 -6.66
N TYR A 137 -19.11 -7.46 -7.71
CA TYR A 137 -18.02 -8.39 -8.01
C TYR A 137 -16.78 -8.21 -7.11
N GLU A 138 -16.68 -7.10 -6.38
CA GLU A 138 -15.53 -6.71 -5.54
C GLU A 138 -15.86 -6.75 -4.04
N ALA A 139 -17.15 -6.80 -3.67
CA ALA A 139 -17.63 -6.61 -2.30
C ALA A 139 -16.95 -7.53 -1.27
N THR A 140 -16.82 -8.83 -1.56
CA THR A 140 -16.14 -9.77 -0.66
C THR A 140 -14.67 -9.42 -0.47
N TYR A 141 -13.98 -8.97 -1.51
CA TYR A 141 -12.57 -8.62 -1.42
C TYR A 141 -12.34 -7.29 -0.70
N ARG A 142 -13.22 -6.30 -0.91
CA ARG A 142 -13.20 -5.04 -0.15
C ARG A 142 -13.47 -5.28 1.33
N GLN A 143 -14.35 -6.22 1.66
CA GLN A 143 -14.57 -6.61 3.06
C GLN A 143 -13.29 -7.18 3.69
N ILE A 144 -12.61 -8.11 3.01
CA ILE A 144 -11.33 -8.67 3.48
C ILE A 144 -10.27 -7.58 3.62
N ALA A 145 -10.13 -6.69 2.63
CA ALA A 145 -9.20 -5.56 2.69
C ALA A 145 -9.52 -4.62 3.85
N ALA A 146 -10.81 -4.34 4.09
CA ALA A 146 -11.25 -3.48 5.17
C ALA A 146 -10.93 -4.05 6.54
N GLU A 147 -11.10 -5.35 6.75
CA GLU A 147 -10.70 -6.01 8.00
C GLU A 147 -9.20 -5.85 8.26
N GLN A 148 -8.35 -5.97 7.24
CA GLN A 148 -6.91 -5.78 7.36
C GLN A 148 -6.53 -4.32 7.63
N ILE A 149 -7.14 -3.37 6.92
CA ILE A 149 -6.92 -1.94 7.15
C ILE A 149 -7.37 -1.54 8.56
N GLN A 150 -8.54 -2.04 9.00
CA GLN A 150 -9.06 -1.82 10.34
C GLN A 150 -8.12 -2.39 11.42
N ALA A 151 -7.60 -3.61 11.21
CA ALA A 151 -6.61 -4.20 12.10
C ALA A 151 -5.33 -3.36 12.16
N CYS A 152 -4.87 -2.83 11.02
CA CYS A 152 -3.73 -1.94 10.94
C CYS A 152 -3.94 -0.66 11.77
N TRP A 153 -5.11 -0.01 11.65
CA TRP A 153 -5.45 1.10 12.53
C TRP A 153 -5.45 0.69 14.00
N ARG A 154 -6.21 -0.35 14.37
CA ARG A 154 -6.33 -0.81 15.77
C ARG A 154 -4.96 -1.05 16.42
N ASN A 155 -4.05 -1.69 15.69
CA ASN A 155 -2.74 -2.08 16.22
C ASN A 155 -1.63 -1.05 16.02
N ASN A 156 -1.92 0.14 15.46
CA ASN A 156 -0.89 1.09 15.04
C ASN A 156 0.15 0.45 14.11
N GLY A 157 -0.32 -0.40 13.20
CA GLY A 157 0.52 -1.08 12.24
C GLY A 157 1.27 -0.09 11.34
N THR A 158 2.52 -0.42 11.04
CA THR A 158 3.38 0.32 10.12
C THR A 158 3.46 -0.35 8.75
N GLU A 159 2.92 -1.55 8.61
CA GLU A 159 2.95 -2.35 7.40
C GLU A 159 1.53 -2.80 7.05
N LEU A 160 1.19 -2.68 5.77
CA LEU A 160 -0.09 -3.11 5.22
C LEU A 160 0.14 -3.75 3.86
N HIS A 161 -0.24 -5.01 3.74
CA HIS A 161 -0.15 -5.78 2.50
C HIS A 161 -1.54 -6.26 2.09
N LEU A 162 -1.97 -5.89 0.89
CA LEU A 162 -3.28 -6.20 0.31
C LEU A 162 -3.15 -6.88 -1.07
N PRO A 163 -2.34 -7.97 -1.21
CA PRO A 163 -2.08 -8.57 -2.50
C PRO A 163 -3.29 -9.35 -3.03
N SER A 164 -3.49 -9.36 -4.35
CA SER A 164 -4.41 -10.30 -5.01
C SER A 164 -5.89 -10.22 -4.58
N LEU A 165 -6.34 -9.04 -4.15
CA LEU A 165 -7.71 -8.78 -3.71
C LEU A 165 -8.62 -8.23 -4.82
N ARG A 166 -8.17 -8.22 -6.09
CA ARG A 166 -8.97 -7.73 -7.24
C ARG A 166 -9.52 -6.31 -7.04
N LEU A 167 -8.88 -5.51 -6.20
CA LEU A 167 -9.36 -4.17 -5.84
C LEU A 167 -9.28 -3.25 -7.04
N THR A 168 -10.32 -2.44 -7.26
CA THR A 168 -10.35 -1.45 -8.36
C THR A 168 -9.93 -0.06 -7.91
N ASN A 169 -10.07 0.23 -6.61
CA ASN A 169 -9.58 1.42 -5.94
C ASN A 169 -9.28 1.11 -4.46
N LEU A 170 -8.62 2.05 -3.78
CA LEU A 170 -8.39 2.03 -2.34
C LEU A 170 -9.25 3.09 -1.65
N PRO A 171 -9.52 2.96 -0.33
CA PRO A 171 -10.13 4.04 0.43
C PRO A 171 -9.25 5.31 0.34
N SER A 172 -9.88 6.48 0.37
CA SER A 172 -9.18 7.77 0.25
C SER A 172 -8.26 8.07 1.44
N THR A 173 -8.51 7.43 2.58
CA THR A 173 -7.70 7.56 3.80
C THR A 173 -7.11 6.21 4.20
N LEU A 174 -5.78 6.18 4.34
CA LEU A 174 -5.02 5.03 4.84
C LEU A 174 -4.37 5.36 6.20
N PRO A 175 -3.94 4.35 6.97
CA PRO A 175 -3.22 4.59 8.22
C PRO A 175 -1.97 5.46 8.03
N HIS A 176 -1.89 6.58 8.77
CA HIS A 176 -0.86 7.61 8.57
C HIS A 176 0.55 7.18 9.03
N LYS A 177 0.65 6.14 9.88
CA LYS A 177 1.90 5.58 10.38
C LYS A 177 2.54 4.57 9.44
N LEU A 178 1.91 4.26 8.31
CA LEU A 178 2.44 3.28 7.36
C LEU A 178 3.83 3.68 6.85
N THR A 179 4.77 2.76 6.99
CA THR A 179 6.10 2.77 6.39
C THR A 179 6.18 1.82 5.20
N VAL A 180 5.34 0.77 5.17
CA VAL A 180 5.27 -0.19 4.05
C VAL A 180 3.81 -0.34 3.61
N LEU A 181 3.58 -0.19 2.30
CA LEU A 181 2.28 -0.41 1.66
C LEU A 181 2.48 -1.28 0.43
N GLY A 182 2.03 -2.53 0.50
CA GLY A 182 1.96 -3.46 -0.63
C GLY A 182 0.52 -3.64 -1.08
N VAL A 183 0.23 -3.39 -2.34
CA VAL A 183 -1.10 -3.53 -2.95
C VAL A 183 -0.97 -4.15 -4.34
N ASP A 184 -0.02 -5.08 -4.49
CA ASP A 184 0.31 -5.74 -5.73
C ASP A 184 -0.79 -6.69 -6.20
N ASN A 185 -0.79 -7.02 -7.49
CA ASN A 185 -1.71 -8.00 -8.09
C ASN A 185 -3.21 -7.63 -7.93
N ASN A 186 -3.55 -6.35 -8.09
CA ASN A 186 -4.93 -5.85 -8.05
C ASN A 186 -5.33 -5.28 -9.42
N TYR A 187 -6.47 -4.59 -9.47
CA TYR A 187 -6.97 -3.90 -10.67
C TYR A 187 -7.05 -2.40 -10.47
N LEU A 188 -6.17 -1.84 -9.64
CA LEU A 188 -6.17 -0.42 -9.33
C LEU A 188 -5.89 0.39 -10.59
N THR A 189 -6.74 1.39 -10.82
CA THR A 189 -6.56 2.36 -11.92
C THR A 189 -5.93 3.66 -11.44
N THR A 190 -6.12 3.99 -10.16
CA THR A 190 -5.57 5.18 -9.49
C THR A 190 -5.16 4.85 -8.06
N LEU A 191 -4.21 5.62 -7.52
CA LEU A 191 -3.86 5.60 -6.10
C LEU A 191 -4.58 6.72 -5.33
N PRO A 192 -4.89 6.53 -4.04
CA PRO A 192 -5.47 7.58 -3.20
C PRO A 192 -4.48 8.73 -3.03
N THR A 193 -5.01 9.95 -2.93
CA THR A 193 -4.22 11.15 -2.68
C THR A 193 -4.79 11.92 -1.49
N PRO A 194 -3.97 12.28 -0.48
CA PRO A 194 -2.54 12.00 -0.35
C PRO A 194 -2.23 10.56 0.09
N LEU A 195 -1.04 10.06 -0.27
CA LEU A 195 -0.47 8.83 0.32
C LEU A 195 0.06 9.09 1.75
N PRO A 196 0.20 8.06 2.60
CA PRO A 196 0.81 8.20 3.93
C PRO A 196 2.21 8.83 3.84
N GLN A 197 2.47 9.87 4.63
CA GLN A 197 3.69 10.68 4.49
C GLN A 197 4.95 9.98 5.03
N LYS A 198 4.81 9.01 5.93
CA LYS A 198 5.91 8.22 6.51
C LYS A 198 6.29 6.99 5.67
N LEU A 199 5.69 6.85 4.48
CA LEU A 199 5.87 5.67 3.65
C LEU A 199 7.30 5.62 3.09
N LYS A 200 7.94 4.46 3.27
CA LYS A 200 9.30 4.15 2.81
C LYS A 200 9.28 3.15 1.66
N VAL A 201 8.37 2.19 1.69
CA VAL A 201 8.21 1.16 0.66
C VAL A 201 6.78 1.22 0.12
N LEU A 202 6.66 1.36 -1.20
CA LEU A 202 5.40 1.29 -1.92
C LEU A 202 5.51 0.26 -3.04
N ASP A 203 4.75 -0.83 -2.92
CA ASP A 203 4.58 -1.81 -4.00
C ASP A 203 3.15 -1.77 -4.50
N VAL A 204 2.97 -1.34 -5.73
CA VAL A 204 1.69 -1.33 -6.47
C VAL A 204 1.85 -2.02 -7.81
N SER A 205 2.77 -2.99 -7.88
CA SER A 205 3.02 -3.79 -9.08
C SER A 205 1.80 -4.60 -9.50
N HIS A 206 1.75 -5.03 -10.75
CA HIS A 206 0.67 -5.86 -11.28
C HIS A 206 -0.73 -5.24 -11.06
N ASN A 207 -0.88 -3.98 -11.43
CA ASN A 207 -2.13 -3.22 -11.39
C ASN A 207 -2.47 -2.68 -12.79
N ARG A 208 -3.41 -1.72 -12.88
CA ARG A 208 -3.82 -1.08 -14.14
C ARG A 208 -3.60 0.44 -14.09
N LEU A 209 -2.61 0.88 -13.32
CA LEU A 209 -2.31 2.30 -13.14
C LEU A 209 -1.85 2.91 -14.46
N THR A 210 -2.46 4.02 -14.85
CA THR A 210 -2.05 4.83 -16.01
C THR A 210 -1.22 6.04 -15.62
N THR A 211 -1.33 6.47 -14.36
CA THR A 211 -0.62 7.61 -13.79
C THR A 211 -0.25 7.36 -12.33
N LEU A 212 0.80 8.03 -11.85
CA LEU A 212 1.14 8.12 -10.43
C LEU A 212 0.73 9.49 -9.86
N PRO A 213 0.50 9.60 -8.54
CA PRO A 213 0.36 10.90 -7.89
C PRO A 213 1.55 11.82 -8.16
N ASN A 214 1.28 13.11 -8.38
CA ASN A 214 2.33 14.11 -8.62
C ASN A 214 3.25 14.30 -7.41
N ILE A 215 2.74 14.04 -6.21
CA ILE A 215 3.46 14.16 -4.94
C ILE A 215 3.55 12.78 -4.32
N LEU A 216 4.76 12.22 -4.33
CA LEU A 216 5.10 10.99 -3.63
C LEU A 216 5.60 11.30 -2.21
N PRO A 217 5.45 10.37 -1.24
CA PRO A 217 5.96 10.55 0.12
C PRO A 217 7.45 10.89 0.15
N LEU A 218 7.84 11.88 0.95
CA LEU A 218 9.22 12.42 0.96
C LEU A 218 10.25 11.42 1.49
N GLU A 219 9.83 10.46 2.32
CA GLU A 219 10.67 9.43 2.92
C GLU A 219 10.77 8.14 2.08
N LEU A 220 10.12 8.10 0.91
CA LEU A 220 10.07 6.89 0.08
C LEU A 220 11.47 6.49 -0.37
N THR A 221 11.87 5.25 -0.08
CA THR A 221 13.15 4.64 -0.45
C THR A 221 12.98 3.63 -1.57
N GLU A 222 11.84 2.96 -1.65
CA GLU A 222 11.56 1.90 -2.61
C GLU A 222 10.19 2.09 -3.25
N LEU A 223 10.15 2.09 -4.58
CA LEU A 223 8.92 2.21 -5.37
C LEU A 223 8.88 1.12 -6.44
N SER A 224 7.92 0.23 -6.34
CA SER A 224 7.59 -0.75 -7.37
C SER A 224 6.22 -0.42 -7.98
N VAL A 225 6.24 -0.11 -9.27
CA VAL A 225 5.06 0.16 -10.10
C VAL A 225 5.10 -0.70 -11.37
N SER A 226 5.79 -1.83 -11.30
CA SER A 226 5.97 -2.73 -12.44
C SER A 226 4.64 -3.37 -12.87
N HIS A 227 4.56 -3.85 -14.12
CA HIS A 227 3.35 -4.48 -14.65
C HIS A 227 2.09 -3.60 -14.51
N ASN A 228 2.19 -2.35 -14.97
CA ASN A 228 1.10 -1.39 -15.02
C ASN A 228 0.93 -0.85 -16.47
N HIS A 229 0.23 0.26 -16.64
CA HIS A 229 -0.01 0.90 -17.94
C HIS A 229 0.51 2.34 -17.95
N LEU A 230 1.57 2.61 -17.19
CA LEU A 230 2.17 3.94 -17.09
C LEU A 230 2.86 4.31 -18.40
N THR A 231 2.63 5.56 -18.83
CA THR A 231 3.30 6.17 -19.99
C THR A 231 4.20 7.33 -19.59
N THR A 232 3.95 7.93 -18.42
CA THR A 232 4.68 9.08 -17.87
C THR A 232 4.99 8.89 -16.39
N LEU A 233 6.08 9.51 -15.93
CA LEU A 233 6.48 9.55 -14.52
C LEU A 233 6.29 10.97 -13.96
N PRO A 234 6.17 11.12 -12.63
CA PRO A 234 6.16 12.43 -12.00
C PRO A 234 7.49 13.16 -12.24
N ASN A 235 7.42 14.50 -12.35
CA ASN A 235 8.60 15.34 -12.54
C ASN A 235 9.40 15.55 -11.25
N THR A 236 8.80 15.24 -10.10
CA THR A 236 9.42 15.43 -8.78
C THR A 236 9.55 14.10 -8.08
N TRP A 237 10.76 13.80 -7.61
CA TRP A 237 11.08 12.55 -6.94
C TRP A 237 11.46 12.78 -5.48
N PRO A 238 11.11 11.84 -4.57
CA PRO A 238 11.63 11.82 -3.22
C PRO A 238 13.16 11.74 -3.23
N ARG A 239 13.82 12.60 -2.43
CA ARG A 239 15.30 12.65 -2.36
C ARG A 239 15.90 11.40 -1.72
N SER A 240 15.10 10.58 -1.04
CA SER A 240 15.47 9.33 -0.39
C SER A 240 15.38 8.11 -1.30
N LEU A 241 14.80 8.22 -2.51
CA LEU A 241 14.51 7.07 -3.36
C LEU A 241 15.80 6.38 -3.82
N GLN A 242 15.88 5.08 -3.58
CA GLN A 242 17.04 4.22 -3.85
C GLN A 242 16.71 3.11 -4.85
N THR A 243 15.49 2.58 -4.81
CA THR A 243 15.05 1.52 -5.72
C THR A 243 13.79 1.96 -6.47
N LEU A 244 13.83 1.84 -7.80
CA LEU A 244 12.72 2.16 -8.68
C LEU A 244 12.52 1.03 -9.69
N ASP A 245 11.41 0.32 -9.56
CA ASP A 245 10.97 -0.67 -10.54
C ASP A 245 9.75 -0.15 -11.30
N ILE A 246 9.95 0.12 -12.59
CA ILE A 246 8.92 0.55 -13.54
C ILE A 246 8.82 -0.44 -14.71
N ALA A 247 9.27 -1.68 -14.53
CA ALA A 247 9.27 -2.69 -15.57
C ALA A 247 7.86 -3.02 -16.08
N HIS A 248 7.77 -3.51 -17.31
CA HIS A 248 6.51 -3.94 -17.93
C HIS A 248 5.42 -2.85 -17.89
N ASN A 249 5.79 -1.64 -18.30
CA ASN A 249 4.89 -0.52 -18.52
C ASN A 249 4.88 -0.15 -20.02
N GLN A 250 4.47 1.08 -20.36
CA GLN A 250 4.36 1.54 -21.75
C GLN A 250 5.27 2.75 -22.03
N PHE A 251 6.39 2.88 -21.31
CA PHE A 251 7.32 3.99 -21.47
C PHE A 251 8.03 3.93 -22.84
N VAL A 252 7.98 5.05 -23.58
CA VAL A 252 8.74 5.25 -24.83
C VAL A 252 10.04 6.01 -24.57
N SER A 253 10.06 6.82 -23.51
CA SER A 253 11.23 7.54 -23.00
C SER A 253 11.15 7.64 -21.49
N LEU A 254 12.30 7.86 -20.84
CA LEU A 254 12.39 8.22 -19.42
C LEU A 254 12.57 9.74 -19.28
N PRO A 255 12.18 10.34 -18.15
CA PRO A 255 12.49 11.74 -17.88
C PRO A 255 14.01 11.94 -17.74
N ASP A 256 14.49 13.13 -18.10
CA ASP A 256 15.91 13.49 -17.98
C ASP A 256 16.40 13.53 -16.53
N SER A 257 15.49 13.82 -15.59
CA SER A 257 15.80 13.91 -14.17
C SER A 257 15.26 12.70 -13.39
N LEU A 258 16.12 11.72 -13.17
CA LEU A 258 15.89 10.60 -12.25
C LEU A 258 16.39 10.92 -10.83
N PRO A 259 15.92 10.22 -9.78
CA PRO A 259 16.37 10.45 -8.41
C PRO A 259 17.89 10.30 -8.27
N HIS A 260 18.54 11.30 -7.68
CA HIS A 260 20.01 11.37 -7.58
C HIS A 260 20.65 10.33 -6.65
N LYS A 261 19.88 9.71 -5.73
CA LYS A 261 20.36 8.63 -4.83
C LYS A 261 19.98 7.24 -5.32
N LEU A 262 19.41 7.12 -6.52
CA LEU A 262 18.94 5.86 -7.05
C LEU A 262 20.11 4.89 -7.23
N LYS A 263 19.97 3.69 -6.66
CA LYS A 263 20.94 2.59 -6.71
C LYS A 263 20.47 1.49 -7.65
N GLU A 264 19.18 1.25 -7.72
CA GLU A 264 18.58 0.19 -8.51
C GLU A 264 17.49 0.77 -9.40
N LEU A 265 17.59 0.50 -10.70
CA LEU A 265 16.63 0.94 -11.70
C LEU A 265 16.27 -0.22 -12.63
N ASN A 266 15.00 -0.62 -12.59
CA ASN A 266 14.45 -1.59 -13.53
C ASN A 266 13.44 -0.92 -14.46
N VAL A 267 13.78 -0.88 -15.75
CA VAL A 267 12.94 -0.37 -16.83
C VAL A 267 12.64 -1.43 -17.88
N SER A 268 12.84 -2.71 -17.53
CA SER A 268 12.68 -3.83 -18.46
C SER A 268 11.26 -3.92 -19.02
N GLY A 269 11.07 -4.46 -20.22
CA GLY A 269 9.73 -4.70 -20.78
C GLY A 269 8.95 -3.43 -21.12
N ASN A 270 9.65 -2.35 -21.46
CA ASN A 270 9.06 -1.09 -21.95
C ASN A 270 9.30 -0.96 -23.47
N ARG A 271 9.09 0.24 -24.03
CA ARG A 271 9.29 0.55 -25.46
C ARG A 271 10.38 1.60 -25.65
N LEU A 272 11.36 1.65 -24.74
CA LEU A 272 12.43 2.64 -24.76
C LEU A 272 13.30 2.48 -26.00
N THR A 273 13.51 3.56 -26.74
CA THR A 273 14.41 3.61 -27.91
C THR A 273 15.80 4.13 -27.55
N SER A 274 15.89 4.91 -26.47
CA SER A 274 17.12 5.39 -25.85
C SER A 274 16.94 5.51 -24.33
N LEU A 275 18.07 5.55 -23.61
CA LEU A 275 18.11 5.96 -22.21
C LEU A 275 18.42 7.46 -22.11
N PRO A 276 18.11 8.13 -20.99
CA PRO A 276 18.53 9.51 -20.74
C PRO A 276 20.04 9.67 -20.87
N ASN A 277 20.47 10.85 -21.35
CA ASN A 277 21.89 11.15 -21.52
C ASN A 277 22.66 11.10 -20.19
N THR A 278 21.98 11.37 -19.08
CA THR A 278 22.57 11.37 -17.74
C THR A 278 21.77 10.46 -16.82
N LEU A 279 22.38 9.33 -16.44
CA LEU A 279 21.87 8.45 -15.40
C LEU A 279 22.46 8.83 -14.02
N PRO A 280 21.76 8.53 -12.91
CA PRO A 280 22.27 8.79 -11.57
C PRO A 280 23.64 8.15 -11.33
N GLN A 281 24.61 8.93 -10.84
CA GLN A 281 25.97 8.42 -10.59
C GLN A 281 26.08 7.52 -9.35
N SER A 282 24.99 7.33 -8.60
CA SER A 282 24.86 6.35 -7.52
C SER A 282 24.38 4.98 -8.00
N LEU A 283 23.97 4.85 -9.26
CA LEU A 283 23.31 3.66 -9.79
C LEU A 283 24.28 2.47 -9.82
N LYS A 284 23.88 1.37 -9.19
CA LYS A 284 24.63 0.12 -9.10
C LYS A 284 24.04 -0.95 -10.02
N GLU A 285 22.73 -0.97 -10.16
CA GLU A 285 22.01 -1.97 -10.94
C GLU A 285 21.09 -1.30 -11.95
N LEU A 286 21.26 -1.67 -13.21
CA LEU A 286 20.45 -1.18 -14.33
C LEU A 286 19.92 -2.34 -15.15
N ALA A 287 18.60 -2.53 -15.11
CA ALA A 287 17.89 -3.51 -15.92
C ALA A 287 17.05 -2.82 -17.00
N THR A 288 17.37 -3.12 -18.26
CA THR A 288 16.79 -2.51 -19.47
C THR A 288 16.34 -3.57 -20.47
N ASN A 289 16.14 -4.80 -20.00
CA ASN A 289 15.83 -5.95 -20.86
C ASN A 289 14.53 -5.72 -21.63
N SER A 290 14.39 -6.32 -22.81
CA SER A 290 13.14 -6.29 -23.57
C SER A 290 12.64 -4.87 -23.83
N ASN A 291 13.51 -4.02 -24.37
CA ASN A 291 13.20 -2.67 -24.87
C ASN A 291 13.59 -2.58 -26.35
N ASN A 292 13.53 -1.39 -26.93
CA ASN A 292 13.86 -1.12 -28.32
C ASN A 292 15.18 -0.33 -28.45
N LEU A 293 16.13 -0.51 -27.51
CA LEU A 293 17.38 0.24 -27.50
C LEU A 293 18.25 -0.15 -28.68
N THR A 294 18.75 0.85 -29.42
CA THR A 294 19.67 0.66 -30.56
C THR A 294 21.13 0.90 -30.18
N SER A 295 21.35 1.68 -29.12
CA SER A 295 22.65 1.95 -28.50
C SER A 295 22.50 2.19 -27.00
N LEU A 296 23.60 2.04 -26.27
CA LEU A 296 23.73 2.50 -24.89
C LEU A 296 24.52 3.82 -24.87
N SER A 297 24.32 4.64 -23.84
CA SER A 297 25.10 5.88 -23.65
C SER A 297 26.57 5.57 -23.36
N ASP A 298 27.49 6.38 -23.91
CA ASP A 298 28.92 6.31 -23.58
C ASP A 298 29.23 6.76 -22.14
N SER A 299 28.27 7.40 -21.47
CA SER A 299 28.41 7.95 -20.11
C SER A 299 27.64 7.14 -19.07
N LEU A 300 27.82 5.82 -19.06
CA LEU A 300 27.25 4.95 -18.01
C LEU A 300 27.80 5.31 -16.61
N PRO A 301 27.00 5.17 -15.54
CA PRO A 301 27.43 5.47 -14.18
C PRO A 301 28.68 4.69 -13.77
N ARG A 302 29.65 5.37 -13.15
CA ARG A 302 30.91 4.73 -12.71
C ARG A 302 30.71 3.73 -11.57
N SER A 303 29.63 3.88 -10.80
CA SER A 303 29.23 2.99 -9.71
C SER A 303 28.56 1.70 -10.20
N LEU A 304 28.25 1.57 -11.49
CA LEU A 304 27.46 0.46 -12.00
C LEU A 304 28.20 -0.88 -11.83
N GLU A 305 27.52 -1.81 -11.16
CA GLU A 305 28.00 -3.16 -10.85
C GLU A 305 27.28 -4.20 -11.72
N GLU A 306 26.02 -3.96 -12.08
CA GLU A 306 25.21 -4.85 -12.92
C GLU A 306 24.50 -4.08 -14.03
N LEU A 307 24.64 -4.59 -15.26
CA LEU A 307 23.94 -4.10 -16.45
C LEU A 307 23.30 -5.27 -17.19
N THR A 308 21.97 -5.24 -17.28
CA THR A 308 21.20 -6.18 -18.11
C THR A 308 20.45 -5.41 -19.20
N ALA A 309 20.74 -5.72 -20.46
CA ALA A 309 20.20 -5.09 -21.65
C ALA A 309 19.83 -6.14 -22.72
N SER A 310 19.33 -7.28 -22.27
CA SER A 310 18.97 -8.42 -23.12
C SER A 310 17.74 -8.11 -23.98
N SER A 311 17.58 -8.76 -25.13
CA SER A 311 16.42 -8.59 -26.02
C SER A 311 16.19 -7.12 -26.40
N ASN A 312 17.23 -6.46 -26.89
CA ASN A 312 17.18 -5.12 -27.49
C ASN A 312 17.66 -5.20 -28.95
N TYR A 313 17.90 -4.05 -29.58
CA TYR A 313 18.44 -3.94 -30.94
C TYR A 313 19.85 -3.34 -30.95
N LEU A 314 20.63 -3.54 -29.87
CA LEU A 314 21.96 -2.96 -29.73
C LEU A 314 22.88 -3.44 -30.86
N THR A 315 23.45 -2.49 -31.59
CA THR A 315 24.39 -2.76 -32.70
C THR A 315 25.85 -2.73 -32.26
N SER A 316 26.15 -1.94 -31.23
CA SER A 316 27.44 -1.87 -30.56
C SER A 316 27.26 -1.58 -29.07
N LEU A 317 28.29 -1.90 -28.29
CA LEU A 317 28.42 -1.45 -26.90
C LEU A 317 29.28 -0.18 -26.83
N PRO A 318 29.16 0.61 -25.75
CA PRO A 318 30.06 1.73 -25.48
C PRO A 318 31.52 1.31 -25.49
N LYS A 319 32.41 2.18 -25.97
CA LYS A 319 33.85 1.90 -26.02
C LYS A 319 34.45 1.67 -24.64
N ALA A 320 33.89 2.33 -23.62
CA ALA A 320 34.32 2.22 -22.23
C ALA A 320 33.15 1.79 -21.36
N LEU A 321 33.24 0.57 -20.81
CA LEU A 321 32.29 0.09 -19.81
C LEU A 321 32.73 0.52 -18.40
N PRO A 322 31.78 0.64 -17.43
CA PRO A 322 32.10 1.00 -16.05
C PRO A 322 33.16 0.08 -15.43
N LYS A 323 34.15 0.66 -14.75
CA LYS A 323 35.28 -0.06 -14.15
C LYS A 323 34.91 -1.03 -13.03
N ASN A 324 33.73 -0.85 -12.43
CA ASN A 324 33.22 -1.68 -11.33
C ASN A 324 32.20 -2.74 -11.81
N LEU A 325 31.95 -2.83 -13.11
CA LEU A 325 30.95 -3.72 -13.68
C LEU A 325 31.33 -5.19 -13.44
N LYS A 326 30.47 -5.93 -12.77
CA LYS A 326 30.63 -7.35 -12.43
C LYS A 326 29.81 -8.24 -13.35
N THR A 327 28.61 -7.78 -13.73
CA THR A 327 27.66 -8.53 -14.56
C THR A 327 27.28 -7.70 -15.78
N LEU A 328 27.49 -8.27 -16.97
CA LEU A 328 27.02 -7.72 -18.24
C LEU A 328 26.20 -8.77 -18.99
N ASN A 329 24.91 -8.51 -19.18
CA ASN A 329 24.03 -9.36 -19.94
C ASN A 329 23.43 -8.62 -21.14
N VAL A 330 23.81 -9.03 -22.34
CA VAL A 330 23.41 -8.43 -23.63
C VAL A 330 22.90 -9.50 -24.60
N ILE A 331 22.30 -10.57 -24.05
CA ILE A 331 21.72 -11.66 -24.84
C ILE A 331 20.70 -11.13 -25.85
N ARG A 332 20.63 -11.73 -27.05
CA ARG A 332 19.59 -11.44 -28.04
C ARG A 332 19.59 -9.96 -28.45
N ASN A 333 20.72 -9.52 -28.99
CA ASN A 333 20.93 -8.20 -29.57
C ASN A 333 21.52 -8.34 -30.99
N ASN A 334 21.87 -7.22 -31.61
CA ASN A 334 22.44 -7.16 -32.96
C ASN A 334 23.95 -6.87 -32.95
N LEU A 335 24.67 -7.26 -31.89
CA LEU A 335 26.09 -6.94 -31.74
C LEU A 335 26.92 -7.74 -32.74
N VAL A 336 27.82 -7.05 -33.46
CA VAL A 336 28.80 -7.67 -34.37
C VAL A 336 30.15 -7.86 -33.69
N ASN A 337 30.52 -6.94 -32.80
CA ASN A 337 31.76 -6.98 -32.05
C ASN A 337 31.50 -6.61 -30.59
N LEU A 338 32.34 -7.13 -29.70
CA LEU A 338 32.46 -6.65 -28.33
C LEU A 338 33.57 -5.58 -28.26
N PRO A 339 33.55 -4.68 -27.27
CA PRO A 339 34.60 -3.70 -27.09
C PRO A 339 35.93 -4.39 -26.74
N ASP A 340 37.03 -3.86 -27.27
CA ASP A 340 38.39 -4.44 -27.14
C ASP A 340 38.85 -4.54 -25.68
N SER A 341 38.36 -3.66 -24.80
CA SER A 341 38.72 -3.64 -23.39
C SER A 341 37.48 -3.84 -22.52
N LEU A 342 37.35 -5.05 -21.99
CA LEU A 342 36.36 -5.36 -20.96
C LEU A 342 36.90 -4.98 -19.56
N PRO A 343 36.02 -4.57 -18.63
CA PRO A 343 36.46 -4.18 -17.29
C PRO A 343 36.98 -5.40 -16.52
N LYS A 344 38.14 -5.25 -15.86
CA LYS A 344 38.78 -6.33 -15.09
C LYS A 344 37.93 -6.89 -13.95
N SER A 345 36.93 -6.13 -13.49
CA SER A 345 35.98 -6.55 -12.46
C SER A 345 34.91 -7.52 -12.97
N LEU A 346 34.78 -7.70 -14.29
CA LEU A 346 33.70 -8.46 -14.90
C LEU A 346 33.82 -9.95 -14.56
N LYS A 347 32.81 -10.47 -13.88
CA LYS A 347 32.70 -11.88 -13.47
C LYS A 347 31.80 -12.68 -14.39
N THR A 348 30.79 -12.02 -14.96
CA THR A 348 29.78 -12.67 -15.80
C THR A 348 29.52 -11.81 -17.02
N LEU A 349 29.77 -12.38 -18.20
CA LEU A 349 29.43 -11.81 -19.49
C LEU A 349 28.55 -12.80 -20.25
N ASN A 350 27.35 -12.37 -20.61
CA ASN A 350 26.50 -13.13 -21.53
C ASN A 350 26.17 -12.29 -22.76
N ALA A 351 26.78 -12.64 -23.88
CA ALA A 351 26.53 -12.04 -25.19
C ALA A 351 25.96 -13.07 -26.19
N SER A 352 25.31 -14.14 -25.71
CA SER A 352 24.72 -15.15 -26.58
C SER A 352 23.59 -14.59 -27.45
N ARG A 353 23.31 -15.26 -28.58
CA ARG A 353 22.29 -14.83 -29.56
C ARG A 353 22.55 -13.41 -30.10
N ASN A 354 23.80 -13.12 -30.44
CA ASN A 354 24.23 -11.95 -31.21
C ASN A 354 24.84 -12.41 -32.55
N TYR A 355 25.36 -11.47 -33.34
CA TYR A 355 26.04 -11.73 -34.62
C TYR A 355 27.56 -11.58 -34.48
N LEU A 356 28.13 -11.99 -33.33
CA LEU A 356 29.54 -11.79 -33.03
C LEU A 356 30.42 -12.58 -34.02
N THR A 357 31.31 -11.87 -34.72
CA THR A 357 32.28 -12.47 -35.63
C THR A 357 33.61 -12.79 -34.96
N THR A 358 33.96 -12.05 -33.91
CA THR A 358 35.21 -12.18 -33.17
C THR A 358 34.98 -11.99 -31.67
N LEU A 359 35.84 -12.60 -30.86
CA LEU A 359 35.91 -12.35 -29.42
C LEU A 359 37.03 -11.33 -29.14
N PRO A 360 36.87 -10.46 -28.14
CA PRO A 360 37.90 -9.49 -27.78
C PRO A 360 39.14 -10.21 -27.27
N ASN A 361 40.32 -9.69 -27.60
CA ASN A 361 41.59 -10.22 -27.10
C ASN A 361 41.66 -10.00 -25.58
N SER A 362 41.89 -11.08 -24.84
CA SER A 362 41.92 -11.15 -23.37
C SER A 362 42.88 -10.18 -22.69
#